data_AF-A0A8D2LGT4-F1
#
_entry.id   AF-A0A8D2LGT4-F1
#
_cell.length_a   1.000
_cell.length_b   1.000
_cell.length_c   1.000
_cell.angle_alpha   90.00
_cell.angle_beta   90.00
_cell.angle_gamma   90.00
#
_symmetry.space_group_name_H-M   'P 1'
#
loop_
_entity.id
_entity.type
_entity.pdbx_description
1 polymer ?
#
loop_
_entity_poly.entity_id
_entity_poly.type
_entity_poly.pdbx_seq_one_letter_code
_entity_poly.pdbx_strand_id
1 'polypeptide(L)'
;LPTNLAPLQVIFILLFLCWDVLSRALPIAPDYFQRGWQRLLEEGESCVECRLEDCPIPRGCLAGVVLDACDCCWECANLEGQICDLDNTNHFYGKCGDHLECRLDSGDLRHGEVPEPQCACLSNQALCGSDSKTYAQICKFQEVRNSKPEINLTVAHEGPCESEPHIISPPYDIWNVTGQDVIFGCEVFAYPMASIEWRKEGLDMLLPGDDPHISVQFRGGPQKYEVTSWLQIQGVRITDEGTYCCFARNNVGQVAAPANLMVLTADMLLLGPEKYCLFEIANHNSKCMEYFF
;
A
#
# COMPACT_ATOMS: atom_id res chain seq x y z
N LEU A 1 44.14 4.84 69.62
CA LEU A 1 43.37 6.04 70.01
C LEU A 1 42.65 6.56 68.78
N PRO A 2 41.32 6.44 68.69
CA PRO A 2 40.58 7.07 67.61
C PRO A 2 40.33 8.53 67.98
N THR A 3 40.77 9.46 67.12
CA THR A 3 40.36 10.85 67.20
C THR A 3 38.91 10.94 66.74
N ASN A 4 38.01 11.01 67.72
CA ASN A 4 36.61 11.38 67.59
C ASN A 4 36.51 12.71 66.83
N LEU A 5 36.06 12.66 65.58
CA LEU A 5 35.48 13.82 64.92
C LEU A 5 34.15 14.12 65.64
N ALA A 6 34.05 15.33 66.20
CA ALA A 6 32.86 15.79 66.90
C ALA A 6 31.62 15.70 65.98
N PRO A 7 30.41 15.42 66.52
CA PRO A 7 29.21 15.20 65.72
C PRO A 7 28.86 16.37 64.79
N LEU A 8 29.29 17.59 65.14
CA LEU A 8 29.16 18.78 64.30
C LEU A 8 29.98 18.74 63.00
N GLN A 9 31.15 18.09 62.99
CA GLN A 9 31.99 18.00 61.77
C GLN A 9 31.47 16.95 60.78
N VAL A 10 30.86 15.87 61.28
CA VAL A 10 30.17 14.88 60.41
C VAL A 10 28.92 15.51 59.78
N ILE A 11 28.17 16.32 60.54
CA ILE A 11 27.00 17.06 60.03
C ILE A 11 27.42 18.08 58.97
N PHE A 12 28.55 18.79 59.16
CA PHE A 12 29.05 19.75 58.16
C PHE A 12 29.48 19.07 56.85
N ILE A 13 30.13 17.91 56.93
CA ILE A 13 30.52 17.11 55.75
C ILE A 13 29.27 16.56 55.04
N LEU A 14 28.27 16.09 55.79
CA LEU A 14 27.00 15.64 55.20
C LEU A 14 26.21 16.79 54.57
N LEU A 15 26.24 18.00 55.15
CA LEU A 15 25.62 19.20 54.56
C LEU A 15 26.36 19.66 53.29
N PHE A 16 27.69 19.58 53.24
CA PHE A 16 28.48 19.86 52.03
C PHE A 16 28.23 18.84 50.92
N LEU A 17 28.22 17.55 51.25
CA LEU A 17 27.88 16.49 50.28
C LEU A 17 26.43 16.61 49.81
N CYS A 18 25.51 17.03 50.69
CA CYS A 18 24.12 17.28 50.31
C CYS A 18 23.97 18.54 49.45
N TRP A 19 24.81 19.57 49.64
CA TRP A 19 24.86 20.76 48.77
C TRP A 19 25.38 20.43 47.37
N ASP A 20 26.42 19.58 47.24
CA ASP A 20 26.91 19.10 45.93
C ASP A 20 25.89 18.19 45.22
N VAL A 21 25.09 17.44 45.97
CA VAL A 21 24.02 16.58 45.42
C VAL A 21 22.77 17.39 45.07
N LEU A 22 22.36 18.40 45.86
CA LEU A 22 21.25 19.29 45.53
C LEU A 22 21.58 20.28 44.39
N SER A 23 22.84 20.72 44.28
CA SER A 23 23.28 21.57 43.16
C SER A 23 23.31 20.82 41.82
N ARG A 24 23.30 19.47 41.85
CA ARG A 24 23.24 18.61 40.67
C ARG A 24 21.84 18.08 40.35
N ALA A 25 20.81 18.54 41.08
CA ALA A 25 19.43 18.08 40.92
C ALA A 25 18.42 19.22 40.65
N LEU A 26 18.86 20.31 40.01
CA LEU A 26 17.97 21.22 39.30
C LEU A 26 18.11 20.92 37.81
N PRO A 27 17.04 20.52 37.11
CA PRO A 27 17.07 20.43 35.66
C PRO A 27 17.32 21.85 35.14
N ILE A 28 18.53 22.10 34.67
CA ILE A 28 18.79 23.17 33.72
C ILE A 28 17.83 22.83 32.58
N ALA A 29 16.83 23.71 32.39
CA ALA A 29 15.85 23.60 31.32
C ALA A 29 16.57 23.23 30.01
N PRO A 30 15.95 22.41 29.14
CA PRO A 30 16.63 21.92 27.95
C PRO A 30 17.24 23.09 27.20
N ASP A 31 18.49 22.92 26.80
CA ASP A 31 19.37 23.86 26.10
C ASP A 31 18.84 24.26 24.69
N TYR A 32 17.54 24.07 24.46
CA TYR A 32 16.82 24.27 23.22
C TYR A 32 16.32 25.71 23.02
N PHE A 33 16.41 26.59 24.03
CA PHE A 33 15.90 27.97 23.91
C PHE A 33 16.93 29.09 24.04
N GLN A 34 18.23 28.77 24.11
CA GLN A 34 19.30 29.78 24.16
C GLN A 34 20.22 29.81 22.93
N ARG A 35 19.78 29.21 21.82
CA ARG A 35 20.41 29.39 20.49
C ARG A 35 19.43 29.82 19.39
N GLY A 36 18.24 30.31 19.77
CA GLY A 36 17.21 30.72 18.81
C GLY A 36 17.52 32.03 18.08
N TRP A 37 18.12 33.01 18.77
CA TRP A 37 18.35 34.35 18.18
C TRP A 37 19.72 34.52 17.51
N GLN A 38 20.73 33.73 17.89
CA GLN A 38 22.05 33.80 17.24
C GLN A 38 22.07 33.09 15.88
N ARG A 39 21.26 32.03 15.68
CA ARG A 39 21.09 31.43 14.34
C ARG A 39 20.34 32.34 13.36
N LEU A 40 19.39 33.15 13.86
CA LEU A 40 18.65 34.12 13.05
C LEU A 40 19.48 35.36 12.65
N LEU A 41 20.71 35.52 13.18
CA LEU A 41 21.60 36.64 12.85
C LEU A 41 22.79 36.22 11.96
N GLU A 42 22.92 34.93 11.64
CA GLU A 42 23.79 34.38 10.59
C GLU A 42 22.99 34.12 9.28
N GLU A 43 21.76 34.62 9.20
CA GLU A 43 21.01 34.76 7.95
C GLU A 43 21.68 35.83 7.07
N GLY A 44 22.79 35.44 6.45
CA GLY A 44 23.62 36.31 5.64
C GLY A 44 25.04 35.81 5.38
N GLU A 45 25.42 34.62 5.83
CA GLU A 45 26.68 34.03 5.37
C GLU A 45 26.48 33.47 3.96
N SER A 46 26.87 34.29 2.97
CA SER A 46 27.14 33.81 1.62
C SER A 46 27.93 32.50 1.70
N CYS A 47 27.52 31.50 0.93
CA CYS A 47 28.24 30.23 0.83
C CYS A 47 29.75 30.46 0.76
N VAL A 48 30.47 29.81 1.68
CA VAL A 48 31.93 29.85 1.72
C VAL A 48 32.49 29.13 0.50
N GLU A 49 33.72 29.46 0.09
CA GLU A 49 34.39 28.78 -1.01
C GLU A 49 34.41 27.25 -0.80
N CYS A 50 33.90 26.52 -1.79
CA CYS A 50 33.73 25.07 -1.71
C CYS A 50 35.06 24.32 -1.69
N ARG A 51 35.32 23.58 -0.61
CA ARG A 51 36.48 22.69 -0.47
C ARG A 51 36.02 21.24 -0.33
N LEU A 52 36.09 20.50 -1.42
CA LEU A 52 35.59 19.11 -1.50
C LEU A 52 36.25 18.14 -0.52
N GLU A 53 37.48 18.44 -0.08
CA GLU A 53 38.22 17.62 0.89
C GLU A 53 37.59 17.65 2.30
N ASP A 54 36.88 18.74 2.61
CA ASP A 54 36.22 18.94 3.91
C ASP A 54 34.81 18.32 3.95
N CYS A 55 34.28 17.89 2.79
CA CYS A 55 32.93 17.36 2.70
C CYS A 55 32.81 15.98 3.37
N PRO A 56 31.79 15.76 4.22
CA PRO A 56 31.50 14.43 4.75
C PRO A 56 31.05 13.50 3.61
N ILE A 57 31.44 12.23 3.68
CA ILE A 57 31.00 11.23 2.70
C ILE A 57 29.64 10.68 3.15
N PRO A 58 28.56 10.91 2.39
CA PRO A 58 27.23 10.44 2.76
C PRO A 58 27.17 8.91 2.63
N ARG A 59 26.48 8.24 3.57
CA ARG A 59 26.34 6.78 3.62
C ARG A 59 24.90 6.37 3.86
N GLY A 60 24.45 5.33 3.17
CA GLY A 60 23.12 4.76 3.36
C GLY A 60 21.98 5.64 2.81
N CYS A 61 22.25 6.48 1.80
CA CYS A 61 21.24 7.36 1.23
C CYS A 61 20.31 6.59 0.28
N LEU A 62 19.16 6.18 0.81
CA LEU A 62 18.18 5.39 0.06
C LEU A 62 17.57 6.16 -1.12
N ALA A 63 17.34 7.46 -0.98
CA ALA A 63 16.84 8.35 -2.04
C ALA A 63 17.96 8.90 -2.96
N GLY A 64 19.19 8.38 -2.83
CA GLY A 64 20.36 8.91 -3.52
C GLY A 64 20.93 10.14 -2.81
N VAL A 65 21.77 10.88 -3.54
CA VAL A 65 22.47 12.05 -3.01
C VAL A 65 22.09 13.30 -3.79
N VAL A 66 22.05 14.41 -3.09
CA VAL A 66 21.82 15.76 -3.61
C VAL A 66 22.94 16.66 -3.16
N LEU A 67 23.16 17.76 -3.87
CA LEU A 67 24.07 18.78 -3.38
C LEU A 67 23.39 19.59 -2.27
N ASP A 68 24.18 20.00 -1.29
CA ASP A 68 23.79 20.90 -0.21
C ASP A 68 23.23 22.24 -0.74
N ALA A 69 22.83 23.11 0.19
CA ALA A 69 22.35 24.46 -0.09
C ALA A 69 23.32 25.32 -0.92
N CYS A 70 24.61 25.08 -0.75
CA CYS A 70 25.70 25.83 -1.37
C CYS A 70 26.23 25.18 -2.65
N ASP A 71 25.56 24.13 -3.12
CA ASP A 71 25.95 23.30 -4.27
C ASP A 71 27.40 22.76 -4.18
N CYS A 72 27.88 22.45 -2.97
CA CYS A 72 29.24 22.03 -2.70
C CYS A 72 29.36 20.55 -2.30
N CYS A 73 28.81 20.18 -1.14
CA CYS A 73 28.93 18.85 -0.59
C CYS A 73 27.74 17.97 -0.97
N TRP A 74 27.98 16.65 -1.05
CA TRP A 74 26.93 15.67 -1.27
C TRP A 74 26.27 15.27 0.05
N GLU A 75 24.96 15.37 0.10
CA GLU A 75 24.13 15.00 1.25
C GLU A 75 23.12 13.93 0.84
N CYS A 76 22.62 13.17 1.83
CA CYS A 76 21.52 12.25 1.56
C CYS A 76 20.27 13.04 1.22
N ALA A 77 19.61 12.66 0.14
CA ALA A 77 18.37 13.29 -0.26
C ALA A 77 17.17 12.77 0.53
N ASN A 78 16.12 13.57 0.63
CA ASN A 78 14.89 13.21 1.32
C ASN A 78 14.09 12.17 0.54
N LEU A 79 13.54 11.22 1.28
CA LEU A 79 12.67 10.14 0.82
C LEU A 79 11.23 10.61 0.65
N GLU A 80 10.44 9.84 -0.10
CA GLU A 80 9.00 10.03 -0.21
C GLU A 80 8.32 10.12 1.17
N GLY A 81 7.52 11.17 1.39
CA GLY A 81 6.82 11.48 2.64
C GLY A 81 7.63 12.30 3.66
N GLN A 82 8.92 12.55 3.42
CA GLN A 82 9.72 13.44 4.28
C GLN A 82 9.51 14.91 3.91
N ILE A 83 9.58 15.78 4.90
CA ILE A 83 9.46 17.24 4.72
C ILE A 83 10.65 17.74 3.89
N CYS A 84 10.42 18.73 3.04
CA CYS A 84 11.44 19.27 2.13
C CYS A 84 11.30 20.78 1.94
N ASP A 85 12.36 21.41 1.45
CA ASP A 85 12.32 22.83 1.09
C ASP A 85 11.74 23.01 -0.34
N LEU A 86 10.71 23.84 -0.49
CA LEU A 86 10.04 24.11 -1.78
C LEU A 86 10.88 24.98 -2.72
N ASP A 87 11.72 25.83 -2.15
CA ASP A 87 12.57 26.77 -2.84
C ASP A 87 14.01 26.64 -2.38
N ASN A 88 14.95 27.01 -3.25
CA ASN A 88 16.37 27.06 -2.92
C ASN A 88 16.74 28.26 -2.03
N THR A 89 15.77 28.95 -1.42
CA THR A 89 16.03 30.04 -0.47
C THR A 89 15.96 29.57 0.97
N ASN A 90 15.20 28.50 1.24
CA ASN A 90 15.16 27.84 2.52
C ASN A 90 15.94 26.53 2.43
N HIS A 91 16.71 26.23 3.47
CA HIS A 91 17.61 25.07 3.50
C HIS A 91 17.46 24.29 4.80
N PHE A 92 16.27 24.34 5.41
CA PHE A 92 16.06 23.80 6.74
C PHE A 92 15.74 22.31 6.70
N TYR A 93 14.99 21.86 5.69
CA TYR A 93 14.51 20.48 5.58
C TYR A 93 15.28 19.64 4.55
N GLY A 94 15.97 20.28 3.60
CA GLY A 94 16.74 19.62 2.55
C GLY A 94 15.96 19.37 1.27
N LYS A 95 16.68 18.85 0.26
CA LYS A 95 16.16 18.58 -1.08
C LYS A 95 15.69 17.13 -1.22
N CYS A 96 14.65 16.92 -2.03
CA CYS A 96 14.16 15.59 -2.38
C CYS A 96 15.14 14.83 -3.28
N GLY A 97 15.10 13.49 -3.19
CA GLY A 97 15.90 12.62 -4.03
C GLY A 97 15.55 12.64 -5.51
N ASP A 98 16.32 11.87 -6.26
CA ASP A 98 16.07 11.68 -7.68
C ASP A 98 14.67 11.07 -7.91
N HIS A 99 13.97 11.53 -8.95
CA HIS A 99 12.57 11.20 -9.25
C HIS A 99 11.54 11.59 -8.17
N LEU A 100 11.91 12.42 -7.19
CA LEU A 100 11.00 13.00 -6.20
C LEU A 100 10.85 14.50 -6.43
N GLU A 101 9.68 15.04 -6.12
CA GLU A 101 9.39 16.48 -6.13
C GLU A 101 8.83 16.92 -4.78
N CYS A 102 9.27 18.09 -4.32
CA CYS A 102 8.76 18.70 -3.11
C CYS A 102 7.42 19.38 -3.39
N ARG A 103 6.32 18.87 -2.82
CA ARG A 103 4.98 19.42 -3.04
C ARG A 103 4.22 19.65 -1.75
N LEU A 104 3.37 20.67 -1.75
CA LEU A 104 2.42 20.95 -0.67
C LEU A 104 1.17 20.08 -0.87
N ASP A 105 0.96 19.10 0.01
CA ASP A 105 -0.34 18.41 0.04
C ASP A 105 -1.34 19.24 0.84
N SER A 106 -2.39 19.72 0.17
CA SER A 106 -3.45 20.53 0.76
C SER A 106 -4.72 19.72 1.06
N GLY A 107 -4.69 18.40 0.84
CA GLY A 107 -5.89 17.55 0.77
C GLY A 107 -6.65 17.39 2.09
N ASP A 108 -5.98 17.45 3.24
CA ASP A 108 -6.54 17.03 4.53
C ASP A 108 -6.47 18.10 5.64
N LEU A 109 -6.26 19.37 5.29
CA LEU A 109 -6.11 20.40 6.31
C LEU A 109 -7.43 20.68 7.03
N ARG A 110 -7.45 20.43 8.35
CA ARG A 110 -8.47 21.03 9.22
C ARG A 110 -8.23 22.54 9.29
N HIS A 111 -9.29 23.29 9.55
CA HIS A 111 -9.25 24.75 9.55
C HIS A 111 -8.17 25.27 10.53
N GLY A 112 -7.07 25.82 9.99
CA GLY A 112 -5.97 26.40 10.76
C GLY A 112 -4.65 25.62 10.74
N GLU A 113 -4.57 24.46 10.08
CA GLU A 113 -3.30 23.75 9.87
C GLU A 113 -2.53 24.33 8.68
N VAL A 114 -1.23 24.55 8.84
CA VAL A 114 -0.32 24.96 7.76
C VAL A 114 0.24 23.68 7.13
N PRO A 115 0.02 23.44 5.82
CA PRO A 115 0.53 22.24 5.17
C PRO A 115 2.06 22.27 5.12
N GLU A 116 2.68 21.18 5.55
CA GLU A 116 4.12 20.99 5.41
C GLU A 116 4.41 20.37 4.04
N PRO A 117 5.34 20.95 3.25
CA PRO A 117 5.73 20.39 1.96
C PRO A 117 6.48 19.07 2.14
N GLN A 118 6.12 18.07 1.35
CA GLN A 118 6.72 16.73 1.43
C GLN A 118 7.21 16.25 0.06
N CYS A 119 8.28 15.46 0.08
CA CYS A 119 8.80 14.79 -1.09
C CYS A 119 7.83 13.73 -1.57
N ALA A 120 7.61 13.70 -2.87
CA ALA A 120 6.67 12.76 -3.44
C ALA A 120 7.09 12.29 -4.83
N CYS A 121 6.80 11.03 -5.14
CA CYS A 121 7.31 10.43 -6.38
C CYS A 121 6.67 11.08 -7.61
N LEU A 122 7.51 11.38 -8.61
CA LEU A 122 7.09 11.98 -9.87
C LEU A 122 6.27 11.00 -10.73
N SER A 123 6.46 9.69 -10.56
CA SER A 123 5.79 8.66 -11.35
C SER A 123 5.26 7.54 -10.47
N ASN A 124 3.99 7.21 -10.65
CA ASN A 124 3.32 6.06 -10.02
C ASN A 124 3.33 4.82 -10.94
N GLN A 125 4.22 4.79 -11.93
CA GLN A 125 4.32 3.68 -12.87
C GLN A 125 5.14 2.54 -12.27
N ALA A 126 4.52 1.35 -12.21
CA ALA A 126 5.20 0.13 -11.78
C ALA A 126 6.35 -0.24 -12.72
N LEU A 127 7.36 -0.91 -12.18
CA LEU A 127 8.56 -1.33 -12.91
C LEU A 127 8.89 -2.78 -12.57
N CYS A 128 9.43 -3.51 -13.55
CA CYS A 128 9.99 -4.84 -13.34
C CYS A 128 11.50 -4.72 -13.14
N GLY A 129 11.99 -5.20 -12.01
CA GLY A 129 13.43 -5.28 -11.74
C GLY A 129 14.08 -6.46 -12.47
N SER A 130 15.40 -6.38 -12.63
CA SER A 130 16.26 -7.49 -13.07
C SER A 130 16.23 -8.70 -12.13
N ASP A 131 15.69 -8.55 -10.93
CA ASP A 131 15.40 -9.60 -9.95
C ASP A 131 14.01 -10.24 -10.15
N SER A 132 13.30 -9.94 -11.25
CA SER A 132 11.94 -10.39 -11.53
C SER A 132 10.91 -9.97 -10.48
N LYS A 133 11.20 -8.89 -9.75
CA LYS A 133 10.28 -8.31 -8.78
C LYS A 133 9.61 -7.06 -9.34
N THR A 134 8.29 -6.98 -9.14
CA THR A 134 7.53 -5.76 -9.43
C THR A 134 7.72 -4.74 -8.32
N TYR A 135 8.10 -3.53 -8.70
CA TYR A 135 8.16 -2.36 -7.83
C TYR A 135 7.00 -1.44 -8.15
N ALA A 136 6.34 -0.90 -7.13
CA ALA A 136 5.15 -0.05 -7.30
C ALA A 136 5.46 1.22 -8.10
N GLN A 137 6.66 1.77 -7.92
CA GLN A 137 7.13 2.99 -8.59
C GLN A 137 8.65 3.10 -8.57
N ILE A 138 9.19 4.02 -9.39
CA ILE A 138 10.64 4.26 -9.51
C ILE A 138 11.30 4.60 -8.17
N CYS A 139 10.66 5.40 -7.32
CA CYS A 139 11.24 5.79 -6.04
C CYS A 139 11.48 4.58 -5.11
N LYS A 140 10.54 3.63 -5.07
CA LYS A 140 10.70 2.37 -4.30
C LYS A 140 11.73 1.43 -4.91
N PHE A 141 11.86 1.43 -6.24
CA PHE A 141 12.95 0.71 -6.90
C PHE A 141 14.32 1.27 -6.50
N GLN A 142 14.47 2.60 -6.51
CA GLN A 142 15.72 3.27 -6.16
C GLN A 142 16.11 3.04 -4.70
N GLU A 143 15.17 3.11 -3.76
CA GLU A 143 15.40 2.79 -2.34
C GLU A 143 16.05 1.41 -2.16
N VAL A 144 15.50 0.39 -2.84
CA VAL A 144 16.04 -0.98 -2.77
C VAL A 144 17.41 -1.09 -3.44
N ARG A 145 17.57 -0.50 -4.63
CA ARG A 145 18.85 -0.46 -5.35
C ARG A 145 19.96 0.17 -4.50
N ASN A 146 19.66 1.31 -3.88
CA ASN A 146 20.61 2.08 -3.09
C ASN A 146 20.89 1.45 -1.71
N SER A 147 19.95 0.66 -1.17
CA SER A 147 20.17 -0.11 0.06
C SER A 147 21.17 -1.26 -0.10
N LYS A 148 21.31 -1.78 -1.33
CA LYS A 148 22.10 -2.99 -1.66
C LYS A 148 22.84 -2.80 -2.99
N PRO A 149 23.83 -1.88 -3.05
CA PRO A 149 24.54 -1.56 -4.28
C PRO A 149 25.29 -2.77 -4.87
N GLU A 150 25.65 -3.76 -4.05
CA GLU A 150 26.32 -4.99 -4.46
C GLU A 150 25.50 -5.88 -5.40
N ILE A 151 24.17 -5.72 -5.45
CA ILE A 151 23.26 -6.55 -6.25
C ILE A 151 23.16 -6.07 -7.71
N ASN A 152 23.70 -4.89 -8.05
CA ASN A 152 23.63 -4.31 -9.41
C ASN A 152 22.20 -4.35 -10.01
N LEU A 153 21.20 -4.03 -9.20
CA LEU A 153 19.80 -4.05 -9.60
C LEU A 153 19.51 -2.99 -10.67
N THR A 154 19.10 -3.43 -11.86
CA THR A 154 18.64 -2.59 -12.98
C THR A 154 17.16 -2.77 -13.27
N VAL A 155 16.57 -1.82 -13.98
CA VAL A 155 15.19 -1.91 -14.50
C VAL A 155 15.22 -2.83 -15.72
N ALA A 156 14.42 -3.90 -15.69
CA ALA A 156 14.28 -4.82 -16.83
C ALA A 156 13.37 -4.21 -17.90
N HIS A 157 12.19 -3.73 -17.50
CA HIS A 157 11.29 -2.97 -18.34
C HIS A 157 10.27 -2.18 -17.51
N GLU A 158 9.55 -1.28 -18.17
CA GLU A 158 8.43 -0.56 -17.59
C GLU A 158 7.18 -1.45 -17.45
N GLY A 159 6.41 -1.22 -16.38
CA GLY A 159 5.26 -2.05 -16.01
C GLY A 159 5.61 -3.13 -14.98
N PRO A 160 4.61 -3.84 -14.45
CA PRO A 160 4.81 -5.00 -13.58
C PRO A 160 5.62 -6.09 -14.27
N CYS A 161 6.28 -6.96 -13.51
CA CYS A 161 6.80 -8.20 -14.07
C CYS A 161 5.65 -9.10 -14.54
N GLU A 162 5.93 -9.93 -15.56
CA GLU A 162 4.96 -10.90 -16.04
C GLU A 162 4.57 -11.88 -14.93
N SER A 163 3.27 -12.08 -14.72
CA SER A 163 2.73 -12.98 -13.71
C SER A 163 1.52 -13.75 -14.25
N GLU A 164 1.21 -14.88 -13.64
CA GLU A 164 -0.07 -15.55 -13.89
C GLU A 164 -1.24 -14.62 -13.49
N PRO A 165 -2.43 -14.78 -14.08
CA PRO A 165 -3.58 -13.97 -13.70
C PRO A 165 -3.97 -14.26 -12.25
N HIS A 166 -4.34 -13.21 -11.51
CA HIS A 166 -4.73 -13.28 -10.11
C HIS A 166 -6.14 -12.73 -9.95
N ILE A 167 -7.06 -13.54 -9.42
CA ILE A 167 -8.45 -13.11 -9.17
C ILE A 167 -8.46 -12.21 -7.93
N ILE A 168 -8.82 -10.95 -8.12
CA ILE A 168 -8.94 -9.94 -7.06
C ILE A 168 -10.29 -10.08 -6.37
N SER A 169 -11.35 -10.17 -7.18
CA SER A 169 -12.73 -10.32 -6.72
C SER A 169 -13.35 -11.50 -7.48
N PRO A 170 -13.56 -12.65 -6.82
CA PRO A 170 -14.21 -13.80 -7.44
C PRO A 170 -15.72 -13.54 -7.58
N PRO A 171 -16.41 -14.28 -8.46
CA PRO A 171 -17.85 -14.29 -8.45
C PRO A 171 -18.40 -14.86 -7.14
N TYR A 172 -19.55 -14.35 -6.72
CA TYR A 172 -20.23 -14.76 -5.51
C TYR A 172 -21.43 -15.65 -5.85
N ASP A 173 -21.77 -16.55 -4.93
CA ASP A 173 -22.97 -17.37 -5.03
C ASP A 173 -24.22 -16.50 -4.96
N ILE A 174 -25.20 -16.77 -5.83
CA ILE A 174 -26.45 -16.00 -5.95
C ILE A 174 -27.64 -16.95 -5.83
N TRP A 175 -28.62 -16.53 -5.04
CA TRP A 175 -29.95 -17.13 -4.99
C TRP A 175 -30.96 -16.10 -5.49
N ASN A 176 -31.81 -16.47 -6.45
CA ASN A 176 -32.79 -15.54 -7.01
C ASN A 176 -34.07 -16.25 -7.44
N VAL A 177 -35.15 -15.49 -7.65
CA VAL A 177 -36.44 -16.05 -8.07
C VAL A 177 -36.53 -16.10 -9.60
N THR A 178 -37.21 -17.11 -10.13
CA THR A 178 -37.48 -17.22 -11.57
C THR A 178 -38.02 -15.92 -12.17
N GLY A 179 -37.47 -15.52 -13.32
CA GLY A 179 -37.85 -14.31 -14.04
C GLY A 179 -37.09 -13.04 -13.63
N GLN A 180 -36.22 -13.10 -12.63
CA GLN A 180 -35.33 -12.00 -12.26
C GLN A 180 -33.99 -12.08 -13.01
N ASP A 181 -33.29 -10.95 -13.09
CA ASP A 181 -31.96 -10.88 -13.71
C ASP A 181 -30.88 -11.17 -12.68
N VAL A 182 -29.83 -11.87 -13.10
CA VAL A 182 -28.67 -12.23 -12.27
C VAL A 182 -27.39 -11.77 -12.96
N ILE A 183 -26.42 -11.28 -12.18
CA ILE A 183 -25.12 -10.83 -12.68
C ILE A 183 -24.01 -11.41 -11.79
N PHE A 184 -23.10 -12.17 -12.41
CA PHE A 184 -21.83 -12.57 -11.80
C PHE A 184 -20.73 -11.59 -12.22
N GLY A 185 -19.89 -11.16 -11.28
CA GLY A 185 -18.72 -10.32 -11.54
C GLY A 185 -17.44 -11.08 -11.26
N CYS A 186 -16.40 -10.87 -12.07
CA CYS A 186 -15.08 -11.45 -11.86
C CYS A 186 -14.01 -10.41 -12.22
N GLU A 187 -13.22 -10.01 -11.23
CA GLU A 187 -12.15 -9.03 -11.36
C GLU A 187 -10.79 -9.72 -11.25
N VAL A 188 -9.92 -9.48 -12.22
CA VAL A 188 -8.64 -10.17 -12.34
C VAL A 188 -7.54 -9.15 -12.62
N PHE A 189 -6.45 -9.26 -11.87
CA PHE A 189 -5.18 -8.58 -12.16
C PHE A 189 -4.32 -9.50 -13.03
N ALA A 190 -3.79 -8.98 -14.14
CA ALA A 190 -2.84 -9.74 -14.96
C ALA A 190 -1.93 -8.82 -15.76
N TYR A 191 -0.63 -9.11 -15.72
CA TYR A 191 0.34 -8.54 -16.64
C TYR A 191 1.14 -9.68 -17.28
N PRO A 192 1.11 -9.86 -18.62
CA PRO A 192 0.25 -9.20 -19.59
C PRO A 192 -1.25 -9.42 -19.35
N MET A 193 -2.09 -8.56 -19.93
CA MET A 193 -3.54 -8.55 -19.74
C MET A 193 -4.16 -9.90 -20.10
N ALA A 194 -5.01 -10.43 -19.21
CA ALA A 194 -5.64 -11.74 -19.38
C ALA A 194 -6.95 -11.65 -20.16
N SER A 195 -7.29 -12.72 -20.88
CA SER A 195 -8.64 -12.97 -21.40
C SER A 195 -9.48 -13.65 -20.31
N ILE A 196 -10.74 -13.21 -20.15
CA ILE A 196 -11.70 -13.86 -19.25
C ILE A 196 -12.79 -14.57 -20.07
N GLU A 197 -13.05 -15.82 -19.72
CA GLU A 197 -14.08 -16.68 -20.29
C GLU A 197 -15.01 -17.18 -19.18
N TRP A 198 -16.28 -17.40 -19.50
CA TRP A 198 -17.25 -18.00 -18.58
C TRP A 198 -17.72 -19.35 -19.08
N ARG A 199 -17.87 -20.30 -18.16
CA ARG A 199 -18.39 -21.65 -18.45
C ARG A 199 -19.37 -22.06 -17.37
N LYS A 200 -20.35 -22.87 -17.74
CA LYS A 200 -21.23 -23.56 -16.80
C LYS A 200 -20.71 -24.98 -16.60
N GLU A 201 -20.55 -25.43 -15.36
CA GLU A 201 -20.08 -26.77 -15.06
C GLU A 201 -21.03 -27.83 -15.66
N GLY A 202 -20.45 -28.87 -16.26
CA GLY A 202 -21.19 -29.88 -17.02
C GLY A 202 -21.49 -29.52 -18.48
N LEU A 203 -21.14 -28.30 -18.92
CA LEU A 203 -21.23 -27.87 -20.31
C LEU A 203 -19.85 -27.45 -20.83
N ASP A 204 -19.32 -28.13 -21.84
CA ASP A 204 -18.01 -27.82 -22.45
C ASP A 204 -18.02 -26.58 -23.36
N MET A 205 -19.08 -25.76 -23.30
CA MET A 205 -19.27 -24.59 -24.15
C MET A 205 -18.98 -23.28 -23.40
N LEU A 206 -18.36 -22.33 -24.09
CA LEU A 206 -18.17 -20.97 -23.60
C LEU A 206 -19.50 -20.21 -23.60
N LEU A 207 -19.77 -19.45 -22.54
CA LEU A 207 -20.89 -18.52 -22.48
C LEU A 207 -20.55 -17.22 -23.23
N PRO A 208 -21.53 -16.54 -23.87
CA PRO A 208 -22.97 -16.83 -23.83
C PRO A 208 -23.44 -17.97 -24.77
N GLY A 209 -22.57 -18.48 -25.64
CA GLY A 209 -22.94 -19.50 -26.62
C GLY A 209 -24.05 -19.02 -27.57
N ASP A 210 -25.05 -19.87 -27.80
CA ASP A 210 -26.24 -19.57 -28.63
C ASP A 210 -27.46 -19.12 -27.79
N ASP A 211 -27.30 -18.87 -26.48
CA ASP A 211 -28.43 -18.51 -25.62
C ASP A 211 -28.70 -16.98 -25.65
N PRO A 212 -29.85 -16.53 -26.18
CA PRO A 212 -30.15 -15.10 -26.28
C PRO A 212 -30.43 -14.41 -24.95
N HIS A 213 -30.70 -15.15 -23.86
CA HIS A 213 -30.94 -14.55 -22.54
C HIS A 213 -29.66 -14.40 -21.70
N ILE A 214 -28.53 -14.94 -22.18
CA ILE A 214 -27.22 -14.83 -21.51
C ILE A 214 -26.36 -13.82 -22.25
N SER A 215 -25.65 -12.97 -21.52
CA SER A 215 -24.68 -12.04 -22.09
C SER A 215 -23.42 -11.95 -21.24
N VAL A 216 -22.27 -11.82 -21.91
CA VAL A 216 -20.98 -11.63 -21.25
C VAL A 216 -20.41 -10.28 -21.68
N GLN A 217 -19.98 -9.49 -20.70
CA GLN A 217 -19.26 -8.25 -20.92
C GLN A 217 -17.85 -8.35 -20.36
N PHE A 218 -16.91 -7.66 -21.02
CA PHE A 218 -15.51 -7.57 -20.61
C PHE A 218 -15.05 -6.13 -20.79
N ARG A 219 -14.48 -5.53 -19.73
CA ARG A 219 -13.94 -4.18 -19.73
C ARG A 219 -12.62 -4.16 -18.95
N GLY A 220 -11.81 -3.11 -19.17
CA GLY A 220 -10.71 -2.80 -18.25
C GLY A 220 -11.26 -2.50 -16.85
N GLY A 221 -10.50 -2.90 -15.83
CA GLY A 221 -10.83 -2.65 -14.43
C GLY A 221 -10.54 -1.20 -14.00
N PRO A 222 -10.83 -0.85 -12.74
CA PRO A 222 -10.62 0.49 -12.20
C PRO A 222 -9.13 0.86 -12.12
N GLN A 223 -8.24 -0.12 -11.90
CA GLN A 223 -6.79 0.12 -11.87
C GLN A 223 -6.08 -0.41 -13.13
N LYS A 224 -4.83 0.02 -13.33
CA LYS A 224 -4.00 -0.46 -14.44
C LYS A 224 -3.78 -1.97 -14.30
N TYR A 225 -3.85 -2.66 -15.44
CA TYR A 225 -3.65 -4.11 -15.55
C TYR A 225 -4.72 -4.97 -14.86
N GLU A 226 -5.81 -4.35 -14.42
CA GLU A 226 -7.02 -5.04 -14.01
C GLU A 226 -7.99 -5.19 -15.18
N VAL A 227 -8.72 -6.28 -15.18
CA VAL A 227 -9.82 -6.58 -16.11
C VAL A 227 -11.01 -7.07 -15.32
N THR A 228 -12.20 -6.63 -15.72
CA THR A 228 -13.45 -7.06 -15.10
C THR A 228 -14.35 -7.66 -16.16
N SER A 229 -14.91 -8.83 -15.86
CA SER A 229 -15.93 -9.47 -16.67
C SER A 229 -17.23 -9.66 -15.89
N TRP A 230 -18.34 -9.47 -16.58
CA TRP A 230 -19.67 -9.71 -16.04
C TRP A 230 -20.42 -10.70 -16.90
N LEU A 231 -20.98 -11.73 -16.27
CA LEU A 231 -21.92 -12.66 -16.87
C LEU A 231 -23.32 -12.30 -16.39
N GLN A 232 -24.19 -11.88 -17.30
CA GLN A 232 -25.58 -11.54 -17.01
C GLN A 232 -26.52 -12.58 -17.61
N ILE A 233 -27.46 -13.06 -16.80
CA ILE A 233 -28.54 -13.98 -17.18
C ILE A 233 -29.86 -13.22 -16.98
N GLN A 234 -30.59 -12.99 -18.07
CA GLN A 234 -31.86 -12.27 -18.06
C GLN A 234 -33.03 -13.21 -17.85
N GLY A 235 -33.95 -12.86 -16.95
CA GLY A 235 -35.15 -13.66 -16.71
C GLY A 235 -34.85 -15.11 -16.34
N VAL A 236 -34.10 -15.30 -15.25
CA VAL A 236 -33.53 -16.59 -14.83
C VAL A 236 -34.58 -17.71 -14.76
N ARG A 237 -34.20 -18.90 -15.24
CA ARG A 237 -35.03 -20.11 -15.31
C ARG A 237 -34.44 -21.19 -14.43
N ILE A 238 -35.27 -22.17 -14.06
CA ILE A 238 -34.81 -23.34 -13.27
C ILE A 238 -33.69 -24.11 -14.00
N THR A 239 -33.72 -24.12 -15.34
CA THR A 239 -32.67 -24.75 -16.17
C THR A 239 -31.31 -24.06 -16.06
N ASP A 240 -31.30 -22.80 -15.62
CA ASP A 240 -30.10 -21.98 -15.55
C ASP A 240 -29.34 -22.26 -14.24
N GLU A 241 -29.98 -22.92 -13.27
CA GLU A 241 -29.36 -23.41 -12.03
C GLU A 241 -28.09 -24.22 -12.32
N GLY A 242 -27.05 -24.00 -11.52
CA GLY A 242 -25.78 -24.69 -11.62
C GLY A 242 -24.59 -23.81 -11.23
N THR A 243 -23.39 -24.36 -11.42
CA THR A 243 -22.14 -23.68 -11.06
C THR A 243 -21.52 -23.01 -12.29
N TYR A 244 -21.26 -21.72 -12.17
CA TYR A 244 -20.65 -20.88 -13.19
C TYR A 244 -19.21 -20.58 -12.80
N CYS A 245 -18.28 -20.79 -13.73
CA CYS A 245 -16.85 -20.60 -13.51
C CYS A 245 -16.31 -19.48 -14.39
N CYS A 246 -15.68 -18.50 -13.75
CA CYS A 246 -14.83 -17.51 -14.41
C CYS A 246 -13.45 -18.12 -14.64
N PHE A 247 -12.96 -18.12 -15.87
CA PHE A 247 -11.63 -18.58 -16.27
C PHE A 247 -10.84 -17.42 -16.82
N ALA A 248 -9.68 -17.10 -16.23
CA ALA A 248 -8.78 -16.07 -16.71
C ALA A 248 -7.45 -16.68 -17.15
N ARG A 249 -6.95 -16.24 -18.31
CA ARG A 249 -5.74 -16.80 -18.94
C ARG A 249 -4.86 -15.71 -19.58
N ASN A 250 -3.56 -15.84 -19.42
CA ASN A 250 -2.56 -15.09 -20.19
C ASN A 250 -1.44 -16.02 -20.72
N ASN A 251 -0.33 -15.46 -21.18
CA ASN A 251 0.82 -16.21 -21.70
C ASN A 251 1.65 -16.91 -20.60
N VAL A 252 1.51 -16.49 -19.34
CA VAL A 252 2.23 -17.06 -18.19
C VAL A 252 1.45 -18.23 -17.59
N GLY A 253 0.13 -18.09 -17.43
CA GLY A 253 -0.69 -19.13 -16.83
C GLY A 253 -2.20 -18.86 -16.86
N GLN A 254 -2.93 -19.56 -15.98
CA GLN A 254 -4.38 -19.51 -15.91
C GLN A 254 -4.90 -19.69 -14.47
N VAL A 255 -6.06 -19.11 -14.19
CA VAL A 255 -6.74 -19.21 -12.89
C VAL A 255 -8.26 -19.30 -13.12
N ALA A 256 -8.98 -19.91 -12.18
CA ALA A 256 -10.43 -20.02 -12.24
C ALA A 256 -11.09 -19.81 -10.88
N ALA A 257 -12.31 -19.28 -10.88
CA ALA A 257 -13.16 -19.17 -9.69
C ALA A 257 -14.61 -19.57 -10.00
N PRO A 258 -15.21 -20.52 -9.23
CA PRO A 258 -16.60 -20.92 -9.36
C PRO A 258 -17.54 -20.03 -8.53
N ALA A 259 -18.81 -19.97 -8.95
CA ALA A 259 -19.94 -19.42 -8.20
C ALA A 259 -21.22 -20.19 -8.52
N ASN A 260 -22.07 -20.40 -7.51
CA ASN A 260 -23.30 -21.17 -7.63
C ASN A 260 -24.50 -20.25 -7.87
N LEU A 261 -25.34 -20.61 -8.85
CA LEU A 261 -26.66 -20.04 -9.04
C LEU A 261 -27.73 -20.99 -8.51
N MET A 262 -28.52 -20.55 -7.53
CA MET A 262 -29.71 -21.25 -7.05
C MET A 262 -30.98 -20.51 -7.50
N VAL A 263 -31.93 -21.21 -8.11
CA VAL A 263 -33.15 -20.58 -8.66
C VAL A 263 -34.39 -21.06 -7.91
N LEU A 264 -35.08 -20.12 -7.26
CA LEU A 264 -36.31 -20.39 -6.52
C LEU A 264 -37.53 -20.11 -7.41
N THR A 265 -38.56 -20.94 -7.32
CA THR A 265 -39.85 -20.67 -7.96
C THR A 265 -40.79 -19.94 -7.01
N ALA A 266 -41.76 -19.20 -7.54
CA ALA A 266 -42.79 -18.55 -6.72
C ALA A 266 -43.54 -19.58 -5.84
N ASP A 267 -43.83 -20.77 -6.37
CA ASP A 267 -44.49 -21.85 -5.63
C ASP A 267 -43.65 -22.35 -4.45
N MET A 268 -42.31 -22.43 -4.60
CA MET A 268 -41.40 -22.78 -3.51
C MET A 268 -41.38 -21.74 -2.39
N LEU A 269 -41.55 -20.45 -2.73
CA LEU A 269 -41.64 -19.37 -1.73
C LEU A 269 -42.99 -19.36 -0.99
N LEU A 270 -44.06 -19.75 -1.68
CA LEU A 270 -45.43 -19.79 -1.13
C LEU A 270 -45.66 -20.97 -0.18
N LEU A 271 -44.83 -22.02 -0.24
CA LEU A 271 -44.93 -23.21 0.61
C LEU A 271 -44.41 -23.01 2.05
N GLY A 272 -43.81 -21.85 2.37
CA GLY A 272 -43.28 -21.56 3.71
C GLY A 272 -42.06 -22.43 4.10
N PRO A 273 -41.41 -22.15 5.25
CA PRO A 273 -40.17 -22.83 5.67
C PRO A 273 -40.40 -24.25 6.21
N GLU A 274 -41.41 -24.97 5.73
CA GLU A 274 -41.54 -26.40 6.03
C GLU A 274 -40.94 -27.23 4.88
N LYS A 275 -39.65 -27.56 5.08
CA LYS A 275 -38.93 -28.72 4.51
C LYS A 275 -38.37 -28.58 3.09
N TYR A 276 -37.25 -27.90 2.98
CA TYR A 276 -36.22 -28.28 2.01
C TYR A 276 -34.89 -28.50 2.74
N CYS A 277 -34.71 -29.70 3.33
CA CYS A 277 -33.36 -30.17 3.66
C CYS A 277 -32.85 -30.90 2.43
N LEU A 278 -31.86 -30.32 1.73
CA LEU A 278 -31.13 -31.00 0.67
C LEU A 278 -30.39 -32.19 1.30
N PHE A 279 -30.76 -33.41 0.90
CA PHE A 279 -30.03 -34.62 1.29
C PHE A 279 -28.72 -34.68 0.50
N GLU A 280 -27.58 -34.38 1.13
CA GLU A 280 -26.28 -34.84 0.66
C GLU A 280 -26.22 -36.36 0.83
N ILE A 281 -26.45 -37.11 -0.25
CA ILE A 281 -26.41 -38.59 -0.27
C ILE A 281 -25.01 -39.13 0.11
N ALA A 282 -23.97 -38.27 0.13
CA ALA A 282 -22.59 -38.70 0.30
C ALA A 282 -22.15 -38.97 1.76
N ASN A 283 -22.83 -38.46 2.80
CA ASN A 283 -22.26 -38.52 4.15
C ASN A 283 -23.23 -38.72 5.33
N HIS A 284 -24.50 -39.04 5.10
CA HIS A 284 -25.47 -39.30 6.18
C HIS A 284 -25.60 -38.17 7.22
N ASN A 285 -25.13 -36.96 6.89
CA ASN A 285 -25.29 -35.74 7.67
C ASN A 285 -26.27 -34.83 6.92
N SER A 286 -27.41 -34.57 7.54
CA SER A 286 -28.39 -33.59 7.06
C SER A 286 -27.90 -32.18 7.40
N LYS A 287 -27.37 -31.45 6.41
CA LYS A 287 -27.25 -29.99 6.50
C LYS A 287 -28.59 -29.39 6.08
N CYS A 288 -29.41 -28.97 7.05
CA CYS A 288 -30.55 -28.11 6.75
C CYS A 288 -30.04 -26.66 6.71
N MET A 289 -30.12 -26.01 5.55
CA MET A 289 -29.98 -24.56 5.49
C MET A 289 -31.35 -23.96 5.84
N GLU A 290 -31.40 -23.22 6.95
CA GLU A 290 -32.57 -22.42 7.30
C GLU A 290 -32.61 -21.18 6.40
N TYR A 291 -33.62 -21.10 5.54
CA TYR A 291 -33.95 -19.87 4.83
C TYR A 291 -34.59 -18.90 5.84
N PHE A 292 -33.83 -17.92 6.32
CA PHE A 292 -34.40 -16.78 7.03
C PHE A 292 -34.76 -15.70 6.00
N PHE A 293 -36.05 -15.45 5.86
CA PHE A 293 -36.61 -14.29 5.16
C PHE A 293 -36.26 -12.98 5.87
#